data_AF-A0A9D4YD30-F1
#
_entry.id   AF-A0A9D4YD30-F1
#
_cell.length_a   1.000
_cell.length_b   1.000
_cell.length_c   1.000
_cell.angle_alpha   90.00
_cell.angle_beta   90.00
_cell.angle_gamma   90.00
#
_symmetry.space_group_name_H-M   'P 1'
#
loop_
_entity.id
_entity.type
_entity.pdbx_description
1 polymer ?
#
loop_
_entity_poly.entity_id
_entity_poly.type
_entity_poly.pdbx_seq_one_letter_code
_entity_poly.pdbx_strand_id
1 'polypeptide(L)'
;AGAIAVRRVRKEDMRHVAKATGATLVSTFADMEGEETFEPSFLGSADEVVEERIADDAVIMIKGTKTSGAFSLVLRGANDYMLDEMDRALHDALSIVKRTLESNTVVAGGGAVESALSVYLEYLATTLGSQEQLAIAEFAESLLIIPKVLAVNAAKDATDLVAKLRAYHHTAQTRADKKHLSSMGLDLSEGKIRNNLEAGVIEPA
;
A
#
# COMPACT_ATOMS: atom_id res chain seq x y z
N ALA A 1 -19.27 -36.80 -18.62
CA ALA A 1 -19.69 -35.72 -17.70
C ALA A 1 -18.44 -34.95 -17.27
N GLY A 2 -18.32 -33.68 -17.66
CA GLY A 2 -17.16 -32.83 -17.37
C GLY A 2 -17.48 -31.83 -16.26
N ALA A 3 -17.73 -32.32 -15.05
CA ALA A 3 -18.04 -31.50 -13.89
C ALA A 3 -17.02 -31.77 -12.79
N ILE A 4 -16.35 -30.71 -12.31
CA ILE A 4 -15.42 -30.77 -11.18
C ILE A 4 -16.18 -30.29 -9.94
N ALA A 5 -16.21 -31.11 -8.89
CA ALA A 5 -16.84 -30.78 -7.62
C ALA A 5 -15.78 -30.48 -6.56
N VAL A 6 -15.96 -29.38 -5.83
CA VAL A 6 -15.04 -28.93 -4.78
C VAL A 6 -15.80 -28.84 -3.46
N ARG A 7 -15.17 -29.30 -2.37
CA ARG A 7 -15.75 -29.28 -1.02
C ARG A 7 -14.97 -28.36 -0.10
N ARG A 8 -15.66 -27.78 0.89
CA ARG A 8 -15.05 -26.96 1.97
C ARG A 8 -14.21 -25.77 1.46
N VAL A 9 -14.67 -25.11 0.39
CA VAL A 9 -14.06 -23.86 -0.09
C VAL A 9 -14.37 -22.72 0.90
N ARG A 10 -13.41 -21.81 1.10
CA ARG A 10 -13.63 -20.63 1.96
C ARG A 10 -14.74 -19.76 1.37
N LYS A 11 -15.58 -19.21 2.25
CA LYS A 11 -16.77 -18.42 1.82
C LYS A 11 -16.39 -17.14 1.07
N GLU A 12 -15.26 -16.53 1.41
CA GLU A 12 -14.76 -15.33 0.74
C GLU A 12 -14.33 -15.63 -0.71
N ASP A 13 -13.59 -16.72 -0.92
CA ASP A 13 -13.19 -17.17 -2.26
C ASP A 13 -14.40 -17.50 -3.12
N MET A 14 -15.42 -18.16 -2.56
CA MET A 14 -16.67 -18.43 -3.29
C MET A 14 -17.37 -17.14 -3.75
N ARG A 15 -17.37 -16.08 -2.93
CA ARG A 15 -17.92 -14.77 -3.33
C ARG A 15 -17.08 -14.11 -4.43
N HIS A 16 -15.76 -14.19 -4.34
CA HIS A 16 -14.87 -13.63 -5.35
C HIS A 16 -15.00 -14.34 -6.70
N VAL A 17 -15.04 -15.69 -6.69
CA VAL A 17 -15.28 -16.50 -7.90
C VAL A 17 -16.65 -16.22 -8.50
N ALA A 18 -17.70 -16.14 -7.67
CA ALA A 18 -19.04 -15.79 -8.13
C ALA A 18 -19.06 -14.42 -8.82
N LYS A 19 -18.45 -13.40 -8.20
CA LYS A 19 -18.32 -12.06 -8.79
C LYS A 19 -17.50 -12.06 -10.08
N ALA A 20 -16.40 -12.81 -10.13
CA ALA A 20 -15.53 -12.86 -11.31
C ALA A 20 -16.22 -13.54 -12.51
N THR A 21 -16.88 -14.69 -12.27
CA THR A 21 -17.56 -15.49 -13.29
C THR A 21 -18.96 -15.00 -13.63
N GLY A 22 -19.55 -14.14 -12.80
CA GLY A 22 -20.94 -13.71 -12.90
C GLY A 22 -21.95 -14.71 -12.34
N ALA A 23 -21.50 -15.73 -11.61
CA ALA A 23 -22.37 -16.69 -10.93
C ALA A 23 -23.10 -16.06 -9.74
N THR A 24 -24.21 -16.68 -9.34
CA THR A 24 -24.95 -16.31 -8.12
C THR A 24 -24.60 -17.31 -7.01
N LEU A 25 -24.23 -16.80 -5.83
CA LEU A 25 -23.99 -17.65 -4.67
C LEU A 25 -25.32 -18.14 -4.09
N VAL A 26 -25.64 -19.41 -4.29
CA VAL A 26 -26.88 -20.04 -3.81
C VAL A 26 -26.64 -20.73 -2.47
N SER A 27 -27.40 -20.36 -1.44
CA SER A 27 -27.34 -20.98 -0.11
C SER A 27 -28.43 -22.03 0.13
N THR A 28 -29.54 -21.94 -0.59
CA THR A 28 -30.67 -22.88 -0.55
C THR A 28 -31.20 -23.05 -1.97
N PHE A 29 -31.63 -24.25 -2.33
CA PHE A 29 -32.29 -24.53 -3.61
C PHE A 29 -33.81 -24.38 -3.53
N ALA A 30 -34.35 -24.02 -2.35
CA ALA A 30 -35.77 -23.75 -2.20
C ALA A 30 -36.15 -22.46 -2.93
N ASP A 31 -37.14 -22.55 -3.82
CA ASP A 31 -37.81 -21.38 -4.37
C ASP A 31 -38.83 -20.78 -3.38
N MET A 32 -39.53 -19.72 -3.79
CA MET A 32 -40.53 -19.05 -2.96
C MET A 32 -41.76 -19.93 -2.64
N GLU A 33 -41.95 -21.02 -3.39
CA GLU A 33 -43.06 -21.97 -3.27
C GLU A 33 -42.67 -23.19 -2.41
N GLY A 34 -41.38 -23.33 -2.07
CA GLY A 34 -40.84 -24.40 -1.24
C GLY A 34 -40.39 -25.63 -2.03
N GLU A 35 -40.35 -25.55 -3.36
CA GLU A 35 -39.81 -26.61 -4.22
C GLU A 35 -38.30 -26.42 -4.45
N GLU A 36 -37.57 -27.52 -4.63
CA GLU A 36 -36.13 -27.48 -4.90
C GLU A 36 -35.88 -27.31 -6.40
N THR A 37 -35.51 -26.09 -6.81
CA THR A 37 -35.21 -25.77 -8.21
C THR A 37 -33.83 -25.11 -8.34
N PHE A 38 -33.14 -25.38 -9.46
CA PHE A 38 -31.86 -24.75 -9.78
C PHE A 38 -31.93 -24.10 -11.15
N GLU A 39 -31.85 -22.77 -11.17
CA GLU A 39 -31.89 -22.01 -12.41
C GLU A 39 -30.51 -22.00 -13.09
N PRO A 40 -30.44 -22.22 -14.42
CA PRO A 40 -29.20 -22.04 -15.18
C PRO A 40 -28.64 -20.61 -15.10
N SER A 41 -29.48 -19.62 -14.75
CA SER A 41 -29.11 -18.22 -14.55
C SER A 41 -28.09 -18.03 -13.42
N PHE A 42 -28.03 -18.97 -12.45
CA PHE A 42 -27.10 -18.91 -11.33
C PHE A 42 -25.67 -19.33 -11.71
N LEU A 43 -25.46 -19.95 -12.88
CA LEU A 43 -24.16 -20.40 -13.34
C LEU A 43 -23.33 -19.23 -13.89
N GLY A 44 -22.05 -19.20 -13.53
CA GLY A 44 -21.07 -18.28 -14.11
C GLY A 44 -20.38 -18.86 -15.34
N SER A 45 -19.65 -18.02 -16.07
CA SER A 45 -18.86 -18.44 -17.24
C SER A 45 -17.37 -18.18 -17.03
N ALA A 46 -16.55 -19.15 -17.45
CA ALA A 46 -15.11 -19.06 -17.53
C ALA A 46 -14.63 -19.79 -18.79
N ASP A 47 -13.52 -19.34 -19.39
CA ASP A 47 -12.94 -19.95 -20.58
C ASP A 47 -12.33 -21.32 -20.26
N GLU A 48 -11.68 -21.45 -19.09
CA GLU A 48 -10.99 -22.67 -18.69
C GLU A 48 -11.09 -22.89 -17.17
N VAL A 49 -11.40 -24.12 -16.77
CA VAL A 49 -11.35 -24.58 -15.38
C VAL A 49 -10.50 -25.85 -15.33
N VAL A 50 -9.31 -25.75 -14.73
CA VAL A 50 -8.33 -26.84 -14.68
C VAL A 50 -7.84 -27.08 -13.26
N GLU A 51 -7.59 -28.34 -12.95
CA GLU A 51 -6.84 -28.73 -11.75
C GLU A 51 -5.36 -28.80 -12.13
N GLU A 52 -4.56 -27.91 -11.54
CA GLU A 52 -3.12 -27.88 -11.71
C GLU A 52 -2.44 -28.25 -10.40
N ARG A 53 -1.39 -29.06 -10.47
CA ARG A 53 -0.57 -29.37 -9.31
C ARG A 53 0.53 -28.32 -9.17
N ILE A 54 0.49 -27.55 -8.08
CA ILE A 54 1.54 -26.61 -7.71
C ILE A 54 2.28 -27.19 -6.52
N ALA A 55 3.55 -27.57 -6.73
CA ALA A 55 4.34 -28.29 -5.75
C ALA A 55 3.63 -29.57 -5.28
N ASP A 56 3.29 -29.67 -4.00
CA ASP A 56 2.61 -30.83 -3.44
C ASP A 56 1.09 -30.71 -3.40
N ASP A 57 0.55 -29.52 -3.67
CA ASP A 57 -0.88 -29.24 -3.61
C ASP A 57 -1.53 -29.25 -5.00
N ALA A 58 -2.76 -29.77 -5.05
CA ALA A 58 -3.63 -29.66 -6.21
C ALA A 58 -4.53 -28.43 -6.04
N VAL A 59 -4.43 -27.48 -6.97
CA VAL A 59 -5.21 -26.24 -6.97
C VAL A 59 -6.09 -26.18 -8.20
N ILE A 60 -7.29 -25.62 -8.04
CA ILE A 60 -8.21 -25.40 -9.16
C ILE A 60 -8.04 -23.98 -9.66
N MET A 61 -7.61 -23.85 -10.91
CA MET A 61 -7.48 -22.57 -11.59
C MET A 61 -8.69 -22.33 -12.47
N ILE A 62 -9.34 -21.18 -12.25
CA ILE A 62 -10.42 -20.67 -13.08
C ILE A 62 -9.84 -19.50 -13.88
N LYS A 63 -9.66 -19.70 -15.19
CA LYS A 63 -9.03 -18.73 -16.10
C LYS A 63 -10.06 -18.20 -17.10
N GLY A 64 -9.86 -16.95 -17.54
CA GLY A 64 -10.74 -16.32 -18.53
C GLY A 64 -12.17 -16.12 -18.01
N THR A 65 -12.33 -15.49 -16.85
CA THR A 65 -13.66 -15.20 -16.30
C THR A 65 -14.35 -14.05 -17.05
N LYS A 66 -15.69 -14.05 -17.04
CA LYS A 66 -16.51 -12.99 -17.67
C LYS A 66 -16.09 -11.57 -17.28
N THR A 67 -15.69 -11.37 -16.03
CA THR A 67 -15.16 -10.09 -15.54
C THR A 67 -13.64 -10.06 -15.71
N SER A 68 -13.11 -9.11 -16.47
CA SER A 68 -11.68 -8.99 -16.79
C SER A 68 -10.81 -8.41 -15.68
N GLY A 69 -11.36 -8.17 -14.48
CA GLY A 69 -10.69 -7.49 -13.37
C GLY A 69 -10.28 -8.39 -12.20
N ALA A 70 -10.51 -9.70 -12.28
CA ALA A 70 -10.14 -10.64 -11.23
C ALA A 70 -8.76 -11.24 -11.51
N PHE A 71 -7.87 -11.19 -10.52
CA PHE A 71 -6.55 -11.82 -10.57
C PHE A 71 -6.26 -12.52 -9.23
N SER A 72 -5.48 -13.59 -9.29
CA SER A 72 -4.99 -14.32 -8.13
C SER A 72 -3.48 -14.46 -8.25
N LEU A 73 -2.76 -14.27 -7.14
CA LEU A 73 -1.31 -14.41 -7.08
C LEU A 73 -0.96 -15.63 -6.23
N VAL A 74 -0.08 -16.49 -6.76
CA VAL A 74 0.42 -17.66 -6.02
C VAL A 74 1.84 -17.34 -5.54
N LEU A 75 1.99 -17.17 -4.23
CA LEU A 75 3.29 -16.93 -3.60
C LEU A 75 4.05 -18.24 -3.47
N ARG A 76 5.36 -18.20 -3.72
CA ARG A 76 6.28 -19.34 -3.55
C ARG A 76 7.45 -18.90 -2.68
N GLY A 77 7.70 -19.65 -1.62
CA GLY A 77 8.72 -19.35 -0.62
C GLY A 77 9.33 -20.63 -0.07
N ALA A 78 10.44 -20.50 0.66
CA ALA A 78 11.17 -21.65 1.19
C ALA A 78 10.49 -22.29 2.41
N ASN A 79 9.71 -21.53 3.17
CA ASN A 79 8.94 -21.99 4.33
C ASN A 79 7.73 -21.08 4.57
N ASP A 80 6.80 -21.54 5.41
CA ASP A 80 5.54 -20.84 5.70
C ASP A 80 5.78 -19.46 6.35
N TYR A 81 6.77 -19.32 7.22
CA TYR A 81 7.09 -18.04 7.85
C TYR A 81 7.51 -16.97 6.85
N MET A 82 8.28 -17.34 5.83
CA MET A 82 8.64 -16.42 4.74
C MET A 82 7.43 -16.10 3.86
N LEU A 83 6.56 -17.08 3.60
CA LEU A 83 5.33 -16.86 2.84
C LEU A 83 4.39 -15.90 3.56
N ASP A 84 4.23 -16.04 4.87
CA ASP A 84 3.40 -15.14 5.70
C ASP A 84 3.92 -13.69 5.65
N GLU A 85 5.24 -13.49 5.68
CA GLU A 85 5.84 -12.16 5.56
C GLU A 85 5.68 -11.59 4.14
N MET A 86 5.84 -12.42 3.12
CA MET A 86 5.61 -12.02 1.72
C MET A 86 4.15 -11.61 1.47
N ASP A 87 3.19 -12.34 2.04
CA ASP A 87 1.76 -12.02 1.94
C ASP A 87 1.45 -10.66 2.57
N ARG A 88 1.98 -10.40 3.78
CA ARG A 88 1.85 -9.11 4.45
C ARG A 88 2.47 -7.97 3.63
N ALA A 89 3.70 -8.13 3.18
CA ALA A 89 4.39 -7.13 2.38
C ALA A 89 3.67 -6.81 1.06
N LEU A 90 3.12 -7.83 0.40
CA LEU A 90 2.34 -7.65 -0.82
C LEU A 90 1.02 -6.95 -0.54
N HIS A 91 0.34 -7.30 0.55
CA HIS A 91 -0.89 -6.64 0.98
C HIS A 91 -0.68 -5.14 1.24
N ASP A 92 0.40 -4.79 1.92
CA ASP A 92 0.77 -3.39 2.21
C ASP A 92 1.08 -2.64 0.91
N ALA A 93 1.86 -3.23 0.01
CA ALA A 93 2.20 -2.62 -1.28
C ALA A 93 0.95 -2.36 -2.14
N LEU A 94 0.04 -3.34 -2.26
CA LEU A 94 -1.22 -3.18 -3.01
C LEU A 94 -2.13 -2.13 -2.36
N SER A 95 -2.15 -2.06 -1.02
CA SER A 95 -2.93 -1.08 -0.28
C SER A 95 -2.44 0.36 -0.52
N ILE A 96 -1.12 0.56 -0.61
CA ILE A 96 -0.54 1.86 -0.96
C ILE A 96 -0.96 2.27 -2.37
N VAL A 97 -0.80 1.38 -3.36
CA VAL A 97 -1.19 1.67 -4.76
C VAL A 97 -2.67 2.00 -4.86
N LYS A 98 -3.53 1.26 -4.16
CA LYS A 98 -4.96 1.55 -4.09
C LYS A 98 -5.23 2.97 -3.57
N ARG A 99 -4.63 3.35 -2.43
CA ARG A 99 -4.81 4.69 -1.85
C ARG A 99 -4.28 5.80 -2.76
N THR A 100 -3.16 5.57 -3.43
CA THR A 100 -2.62 6.51 -4.42
C THR A 100 -3.57 6.73 -5.59
N LEU A 101 -4.20 5.68 -6.11
CA LEU A 101 -5.19 5.79 -7.19
C LEU A 101 -6.49 6.48 -6.74
N GLU A 102 -6.89 6.32 -5.47
CA GLU A 102 -8.06 6.99 -4.91
C GLU A 102 -7.81 8.50 -4.67
N SER A 103 -6.63 8.86 -4.15
CA SER A 103 -6.26 10.25 -3.81
C SER A 103 -5.80 11.07 -5.02
N ASN A 104 -5.22 10.43 -6.05
CA ASN A 104 -4.59 11.08 -7.22
C ASN A 104 -3.50 12.12 -6.88
N THR A 105 -3.03 12.15 -5.64
CA THR A 105 -1.97 13.04 -5.17
C THR A 105 -0.93 12.28 -4.37
N VAL A 106 0.33 12.68 -4.53
CA VAL A 106 1.49 12.03 -3.91
C VAL A 106 2.44 13.07 -3.34
N VAL A 107 3.18 12.65 -2.31
CA VAL A 107 4.21 13.43 -1.64
C VAL A 107 5.54 12.68 -1.71
N ALA A 108 6.65 13.42 -1.54
CA ALA A 108 7.97 12.82 -1.47
C ALA A 108 8.15 12.10 -0.11
N GLY A 109 8.53 10.82 -0.13
CA GLY A 109 8.76 10.05 1.09
C GLY A 109 10.17 10.25 1.68
N GLY A 110 10.52 9.40 2.63
CA GLY A 110 11.88 9.36 3.22
C GLY A 110 12.21 10.53 4.13
N GLY A 111 11.25 10.98 4.95
CA GLY A 111 11.45 12.04 5.93
C GLY A 111 11.34 13.47 5.39
N ALA A 112 11.00 13.62 4.10
CA ALA A 112 10.91 14.91 3.43
C ALA A 112 9.71 15.73 3.93
N VAL A 113 8.55 15.10 4.11
CA VAL A 113 7.33 15.76 4.59
C VAL A 113 7.50 16.24 6.02
N GLU A 114 8.00 15.38 6.91
CA GLU A 114 8.23 15.69 8.32
C GLU A 114 9.21 16.86 8.49
N SER A 115 10.28 16.87 7.69
CA SER A 115 11.28 17.93 7.73
C SER A 115 10.76 19.24 7.15
N ALA A 116 9.97 19.19 6.08
CA ALA A 116 9.31 20.37 5.52
C ALA A 116 8.31 20.97 6.51
N LEU A 117 7.49 20.15 7.15
CA LEU A 117 6.52 20.57 8.17
C LEU A 117 7.21 21.13 9.40
N SER A 118 8.29 20.51 9.87
CA SER A 118 9.08 21.00 11.00
C SER A 118 9.56 22.44 10.76
N VAL A 119 10.21 22.70 9.62
CA VAL A 119 10.70 24.06 9.30
C VAL A 119 9.55 25.06 9.12
N TYR A 120 8.45 24.64 8.51
CA TYR A 120 7.29 25.50 8.29
C TYR A 120 6.62 25.91 9.61
N LEU A 121 6.44 24.94 10.52
CA LEU A 121 5.81 25.16 11.81
C LEU A 121 6.71 25.96 12.75
N GLU A 122 8.03 25.78 12.70
CA GLU A 122 8.97 26.65 13.42
C GLU A 122 8.83 28.11 12.98
N TYR A 123 8.74 28.37 11.67
CA TYR A 123 8.51 29.72 11.16
C TYR A 123 7.15 30.26 11.61
N LEU A 124 6.09 29.45 11.50
CA LEU A 124 4.75 29.82 11.94
C LEU A 124 4.72 30.18 13.44
N ALA A 125 5.43 29.42 14.27
CA ALA A 125 5.52 29.68 15.71
C ALA A 125 6.06 31.09 16.01
N THR A 126 6.99 31.62 15.19
CA THR A 126 7.51 32.98 15.36
C THR A 126 6.49 34.09 15.08
N THR A 127 5.40 33.76 14.38
CA THR A 127 4.31 34.71 14.08
C THR A 127 3.21 34.73 15.15
N LEU A 128 3.26 33.80 16.10
CA LEU A 128 2.24 33.60 17.13
C LEU A 128 2.68 34.12 18.51
N GLY A 129 1.71 34.26 19.42
CA GLY A 129 1.93 34.74 20.79
C GLY A 129 2.63 33.72 21.70
N SER A 130 2.96 34.16 22.93
CA SER A 130 3.97 33.50 23.79
C SER A 130 3.70 32.04 24.15
N GLN A 131 2.47 31.67 24.54
CA GLN A 131 2.20 30.31 25.04
C GLN A 131 2.00 29.29 23.89
N GLU A 132 1.37 29.72 22.81
CA GLU A 132 1.12 28.88 21.63
C GLU A 132 2.41 28.64 20.83
N GLN A 133 3.32 29.63 20.81
CA GLN A 133 4.63 29.52 20.17
C GLN A 133 5.41 28.30 20.66
N LEU A 134 5.48 28.09 21.99
CA LEU A 134 6.22 26.97 22.57
C LEU A 134 5.60 25.63 22.18
N ALA A 135 4.27 25.52 22.21
CA ALA A 135 3.59 24.28 21.85
C ALA A 135 3.84 23.88 20.38
N ILE A 136 3.81 24.85 19.46
CA ILE A 136 4.02 24.60 18.03
C ILE A 136 5.49 24.27 17.74
N ALA A 137 6.42 24.94 18.42
CA ALA A 137 7.85 24.65 18.28
C ALA A 137 8.18 23.21 18.73
N GLU A 138 7.65 22.77 19.87
CA GLU A 138 7.84 21.39 20.35
C GLU A 138 7.19 20.36 19.41
N PHE A 139 6.01 20.67 18.86
CA PHE A 139 5.38 19.81 17.86
C PHE A 139 6.25 19.70 16.59
N ALA A 140 6.82 20.81 16.12
CA ALA A 140 7.70 20.83 14.96
C ALA A 140 8.98 19.99 15.15
N GLU A 141 9.59 20.03 16.34
CA GLU A 141 10.76 19.21 16.68
C GLU A 141 10.38 17.73 16.80
N SER A 142 9.18 17.43 17.31
CA SER A 142 8.70 16.05 17.45
C SER A 142 8.60 15.31 16.12
N LEU A 143 8.26 16.01 15.03
CA LEU A 143 8.18 15.42 13.68
C LEU A 143 9.54 14.89 13.19
N LEU A 144 10.65 15.48 13.65
CA LEU A 144 12.00 15.05 13.24
C LEU A 144 12.40 13.68 13.82
N ILE A 145 11.60 13.07 14.70
CA ILE A 145 11.88 11.72 15.22
C ILE A 145 11.91 10.68 14.10
N ILE A 146 11.03 10.80 13.09
CA ILE A 146 10.95 9.85 11.97
C ILE A 146 12.25 9.83 11.16
N PRO A 147 12.74 10.94 10.59
CA PRO A 147 14.01 10.94 9.86
C PRO A 147 15.21 10.59 10.74
N LYS A 148 15.21 10.95 12.04
CA LYS A 148 16.25 10.55 12.99
C LYS A 148 16.32 9.03 13.16
N VAL A 149 15.19 8.38 13.43
CA VAL A 149 15.12 6.93 13.62
C VAL A 149 15.47 6.18 12.34
N LEU A 150 15.00 6.66 11.18
CA LEU A 150 15.38 6.11 9.88
C LEU A 150 16.89 6.12 9.65
N ALA A 151 17.57 7.24 9.95
CA ALA A 151 19.02 7.35 9.82
C ALA A 151 19.77 6.44 10.80
N VAL A 152 19.31 6.34 12.06
CA VAL A 152 19.89 5.45 13.09
C VAL A 152 19.76 3.99 12.69
N ASN A 153 18.59 3.56 12.21
CA ASN A 153 18.35 2.19 11.76
C ASN A 153 19.24 1.82 10.55
N ALA A 154 19.60 2.80 9.73
CA ALA A 154 20.53 2.64 8.62
C ALA A 154 22.02 2.76 9.01
N ALA A 155 22.32 2.87 10.31
CA ALA A 155 23.67 3.10 10.84
C ALA A 155 24.39 4.31 10.20
N LYS A 156 23.64 5.37 9.90
CA LYS A 156 24.18 6.64 9.37
C LYS A 156 24.22 7.70 10.48
N ASP A 157 24.96 8.78 10.23
CA ASP A 157 24.98 9.93 11.13
C ASP A 157 23.65 10.70 11.02
N ALA A 158 22.75 10.45 11.97
CA ALA A 158 21.44 11.09 12.03
C ALA A 158 21.54 12.60 12.25
N THR A 159 22.56 13.08 12.97
CA THR A 159 22.74 14.51 13.25
C THR A 159 23.10 15.25 11.97
N ASP A 160 24.04 14.72 11.19
CA ASP A 160 24.45 15.32 9.91
C ASP A 160 23.32 15.27 8.86
N LEU A 161 22.67 14.12 8.70
CA LEU A 161 21.61 13.95 7.70
C LEU A 161 20.38 14.82 7.99
N VAL A 162 19.91 14.85 9.24
CA VAL A 162 18.74 15.66 9.61
C VAL A 162 19.05 17.15 9.52
N ALA A 163 20.25 17.58 9.90
CA ALA A 163 20.68 18.97 9.76
C ALA A 163 20.70 19.42 8.29
N LYS A 164 21.28 18.60 7.41
CA LYS A 164 21.28 18.89 5.96
C LYS A 164 19.85 18.92 5.40
N LEU A 165 18.99 17.99 5.82
CA LEU A 165 17.60 17.90 5.34
C LEU A 165 16.83 19.17 5.70
N ARG A 166 16.92 19.61 6.96
CA ARG A 166 16.34 20.89 7.39
C ARG A 166 16.88 22.07 6.60
N ALA A 167 18.17 22.13 6.31
CA ALA A 167 18.77 23.21 5.52
C ALA A 167 18.21 23.27 4.09
N TYR A 168 17.98 22.12 3.45
CA TYR A 168 17.33 22.05 2.13
C TYR A 168 15.88 22.56 2.19
N HIS A 169 15.08 22.10 3.15
CA HIS A 169 13.69 22.54 3.29
C HIS A 169 13.56 24.02 3.69
N HIS A 170 14.46 24.53 4.53
CA HIS A 170 14.53 25.96 4.84
C HIS A 170 14.82 26.80 3.60
N THR A 171 15.76 26.34 2.76
CA THR A 171 16.05 26.99 1.48
C THR A 171 14.84 26.93 0.54
N ALA A 172 14.14 25.78 0.49
CA ALA A 172 12.95 25.62 -0.35
C ALA A 172 11.80 26.57 0.01
N GLN A 173 11.66 26.90 1.30
CA GLN A 173 10.61 27.80 1.81
C GLN A 173 10.97 29.28 1.73
N THR A 174 12.26 29.63 1.88
CA THR A 174 12.73 31.02 1.84
C THR A 174 12.98 31.55 0.43
N ARG A 175 13.39 30.67 -0.49
CA ARG A 175 13.80 31.03 -1.85
C ARG A 175 12.85 30.45 -2.90
N ALA A 176 12.07 31.32 -3.53
CA ALA A 176 11.12 30.93 -4.57
C ALA A 176 11.78 30.23 -5.77
N ASP A 177 13.04 30.59 -6.11
CA ASP A 177 13.83 29.96 -7.19
C ASP A 177 14.26 28.52 -6.87
N LYS A 178 14.18 28.10 -5.61
CA LYS A 178 14.64 26.79 -5.12
C LYS A 178 13.54 25.91 -4.55
N LYS A 179 12.28 26.14 -4.94
CA LYS A 179 11.14 25.34 -4.49
C LYS A 179 11.28 23.85 -4.80
N HIS A 180 12.00 23.48 -5.85
CA HIS A 180 12.30 22.08 -6.19
C HIS A 180 13.04 21.31 -5.08
N LEU A 181 13.68 22.00 -4.13
CA LEU A 181 14.32 21.36 -2.98
C LEU A 181 13.32 20.86 -1.93
N SER A 182 12.01 21.13 -2.07
CA SER A 182 11.01 20.62 -1.14
C SER A 182 10.81 19.11 -1.21
N SER A 183 11.20 18.47 -2.32
CA SER A 183 11.15 17.01 -2.50
C SER A 183 12.46 16.30 -2.13
N MET A 184 13.39 17.01 -1.49
CA MET A 184 14.61 16.42 -0.96
C MET A 184 14.27 15.53 0.23
N GLY A 185 14.78 14.31 0.24
CA GLY A 185 14.57 13.34 1.31
C GLY A 185 15.82 12.50 1.57
N LEU A 186 15.74 11.62 2.56
CA LEU A 186 16.86 10.75 2.94
C LEU A 186 17.04 9.61 1.94
N ASP A 187 18.27 9.44 1.47
CA ASP A 187 18.76 8.20 0.87
C ASP A 187 19.65 7.48 1.86
N LEU A 188 19.08 6.45 2.49
CA LEU A 188 19.75 5.67 3.51
C LEU A 188 20.75 4.66 2.93
N SER A 189 20.63 4.31 1.64
CA SER A 189 21.55 3.38 0.99
C SER A 189 22.92 4.05 0.84
N GLU A 190 22.94 5.24 0.25
CA GLU A 190 24.16 6.03 0.07
C GLU A 190 24.52 6.88 1.29
N GLY A 191 23.57 7.14 2.21
CA GLY A 191 23.76 8.07 3.32
C GLY A 191 23.86 9.52 2.84
N LYS A 192 23.03 9.92 1.89
CA LYS A 192 22.99 11.27 1.30
C LYS A 192 21.55 11.79 1.24
N ILE A 193 21.41 13.05 0.88
CA ILE A 193 20.10 13.64 0.57
C ILE A 193 19.97 13.76 -0.94
N ARG A 194 18.81 13.35 -1.45
CA ARG A 194 18.51 13.38 -2.88
C ARG A 194 17.06 13.80 -3.12
N ASN A 195 16.72 14.11 -4.37
CA ASN A 195 15.35 14.34 -4.77
C ASN A 195 14.58 13.00 -4.78
N ASN A 196 13.75 12.77 -3.77
CA ASN A 196 13.05 11.51 -3.60
C ASN A 196 11.88 11.34 -4.58
N LEU A 197 11.31 12.45 -5.06
CA LEU A 197 10.27 12.40 -6.09
C LEU A 197 10.83 11.88 -7.42
N GLU A 198 12.01 12.34 -7.82
CA GLU A 198 12.70 11.86 -9.04
C GLU A 198 13.25 10.44 -8.86
N ALA A 199 13.69 10.08 -7.65
CA ALA A 199 14.15 8.73 -7.32
C ALA A 199 13.03 7.70 -7.17
N GLY A 200 11.76 8.11 -7.28
CA GLY A 200 10.59 7.23 -7.17
C GLY A 200 10.20 6.84 -5.73
N VAL A 201 10.75 7.52 -4.72
CA VAL A 201 10.36 7.36 -3.31
C VAL A 201 9.18 8.29 -3.03
N ILE A 202 7.98 7.76 -3.27
CA ILE A 202 6.71 8.49 -3.18
C ILE A 202 5.74 7.82 -2.23
N GLU A 203 4.91 8.62 -1.60
CA GLU A 203 3.85 8.19 -0.70
C GLU A 203 2.53 8.85 -1.09
N PRO A 204 1.37 8.20 -0.92
CA PRO A 204 0.08 8.84 -1.09
C PRO A 204 -0.06 10.00 -0.09
N ALA A 205 -0.60 11.13 -0.55
CA ALA A 205 -0.82 12.33 0.28
C ALA A 205 -1.94 12.14 1.31
#